data_AF-A0A2N3VIE9-F1
#
_entry.id   AF-A0A2N3VIE9-F1
#
_cell.length_a   1.000
_cell.length_b   1.000
_cell.length_c   1.000
_cell.angle_alpha   90.00
_cell.angle_beta   90.00
_cell.angle_gamma   90.00
#
_symmetry.space_group_name_H-M   'P 1'
#
loop_
_entity.id
_entity.type
_entity.pdbx_description
1 polymer ?
#
loop_
_entity_poly.entity_id
_entity_poly.type
_entity_poly.pdbx_seq_one_letter_code
_entity_poly.pdbx_strand_id
1 'polypeptide(L)'
;MAMTWDQVVAMATALPGVAEGTWWRSPGLNVGGKSFARLRDEAEGGLVLLCEPTEKEALLASGDPAFYTTPHYDGYPYILIDLDTVDPQQLTELLDSAWWLRAPAKLRRARQGS
;
A
#
# COMPACT_ATOMS: atom_id res chain seq x y z
N MET A 1 -7.21 -10.02 14.88
CA MET A 1 -8.46 -9.46 14.33
C MET A 1 -8.05 -8.89 12.98
N ALA A 2 -8.73 -9.26 11.90
CA ALA A 2 -8.31 -8.90 10.54
C ALA A 2 -8.28 -7.38 10.33
N MET A 3 -7.33 -6.90 9.53
CA MET A 3 -7.30 -5.52 9.08
C MET A 3 -8.42 -5.30 8.06
N THR A 4 -9.25 -4.30 8.30
CA THR A 4 -10.31 -3.92 7.36
C THR A 4 -9.82 -2.83 6.41
N TRP A 5 -10.44 -2.74 5.23
CA TRP A 5 -10.15 -1.67 4.29
C TRP A 5 -10.34 -0.27 4.92
N ASP A 6 -11.38 -0.06 5.71
CA ASP A 6 -11.62 1.22 6.41
C ASP A 6 -10.46 1.59 7.35
N GLN A 7 -9.83 0.61 8.01
CA GLN A 7 -8.65 0.84 8.82
C GLN A 7 -7.43 1.20 7.95
N VAL A 8 -7.25 0.54 6.80
CA VAL A 8 -6.20 0.91 5.83
C VAL A 8 -6.40 2.34 5.34
N VAL A 9 -7.64 2.74 5.03
CA VAL A 9 -7.98 4.11 4.65
C VAL A 9 -7.68 5.07 5.78
N ALA A 10 -8.04 4.75 7.03
CA ALA A 10 -7.74 5.58 8.19
C ALA A 10 -6.23 5.78 8.41
N MET A 11 -5.43 4.71 8.25
CA MET A 11 -3.97 4.77 8.34
C MET A 11 -3.38 5.66 7.23
N ALA A 12 -3.81 5.44 5.99
CA ALA A 12 -3.25 6.13 4.84
C ALA A 12 -3.67 7.61 4.76
N THR A 13 -4.90 7.94 5.17
CA THR A 13 -5.42 9.33 5.14
C THR A 13 -4.82 10.23 6.24
N ALA A 14 -4.10 9.66 7.21
CA ALA A 14 -3.23 10.42 8.09
C ALA A 14 -2.04 11.06 7.32
N LEU A 15 -1.69 10.54 6.13
CA LEU A 15 -0.62 11.08 5.32
C LEU A 15 -1.11 12.24 4.45
N PRO A 16 -0.31 13.32 4.26
CA PRO A 16 -0.76 14.50 3.54
C PRO A 16 -1.20 14.21 2.10
N GLY A 17 -2.41 14.67 1.77
CA GLY A 17 -2.96 14.61 0.42
C GLY A 17 -3.32 13.21 -0.08
N VAL A 18 -3.46 12.24 0.84
CA VAL A 18 -4.07 10.95 0.54
C VAL A 18 -5.59 11.07 0.54
N ALA A 19 -6.23 10.45 -0.44
CA ALA A 19 -7.67 10.31 -0.51
C ALA A 19 -8.04 8.92 -1.04
N GLU A 20 -9.16 8.41 -0.56
CA GLU A 20 -9.81 7.25 -1.16
C GLU A 20 -10.42 7.63 -2.52
N GLY A 21 -10.34 6.73 -3.48
CA GLY A 21 -10.96 6.83 -4.78
C GLY A 21 -11.12 5.44 -5.37
N THR A 22 -11.06 5.35 -6.70
CA THR A 22 -11.26 4.09 -7.41
C THR A 22 -10.07 3.80 -8.31
N TRP A 23 -9.55 2.57 -8.23
CA TRP A 23 -8.54 2.05 -9.14
C TRP A 23 -9.04 0.73 -9.73
N TRP A 24 -9.26 0.70 -11.04
CA TRP A 24 -9.79 -0.49 -11.74
C TRP A 24 -11.10 -1.03 -11.15
N ARG A 25 -12.07 -0.14 -10.89
CA ARG A 25 -13.40 -0.44 -10.31
C ARG A 25 -13.40 -0.90 -8.86
N SER A 26 -12.24 -1.06 -8.23
CA SER A 26 -12.14 -1.37 -6.80
C SER A 26 -11.72 -0.14 -5.98
N PRO A 27 -11.99 -0.12 -4.66
CA PRO A 27 -11.51 0.93 -3.76
C PRO A 27 -9.99 1.07 -3.81
N GLY A 28 -9.51 2.30 -3.91
CA GLY A 28 -8.09 2.62 -4.05
C GLY A 28 -7.67 3.86 -3.29
N LEU A 29 -6.38 3.94 -2.97
CA LEU A 29 -5.76 5.09 -2.33
C LEU A 29 -4.92 5.88 -3.33
N ASN A 30 -5.11 7.19 -3.34
CA ASN A 30 -4.44 8.12 -4.23
C ASN A 30 -3.72 9.20 -3.44
N VAL A 31 -2.54 9.61 -3.90
CA VAL A 31 -1.85 10.80 -3.40
C VAL A 31 -1.57 11.76 -4.56
N GLY A 32 -2.05 12.99 -4.46
CA GLY A 32 -1.88 14.00 -5.51
C GLY A 32 -2.33 13.53 -6.90
N GLY A 33 -3.43 12.77 -6.96
CA GLY A 33 -4.00 12.23 -8.20
C GLY A 33 -3.33 10.96 -8.72
N LYS A 34 -2.42 10.32 -7.96
CA LYS A 34 -1.73 9.10 -8.38
C LYS A 34 -2.02 7.95 -7.41
N SER A 35 -2.51 6.81 -7.93
CA SER A 35 -2.82 5.62 -7.14
C SER A 35 -1.57 4.92 -6.64
N PHE A 36 -1.55 4.46 -5.40
CA PHE A 36 -0.44 3.68 -4.83
C PHE A 36 -0.89 2.44 -4.06
N ALA A 37 -2.16 2.32 -3.71
CA ALA A 37 -2.70 1.11 -3.14
C ALA A 37 -4.14 0.86 -3.63
N ARG A 38 -4.58 -0.39 -3.64
CA ARG A 38 -5.99 -0.75 -3.80
C ARG A 38 -6.37 -1.99 -3.03
N LEU A 39 -7.63 -2.05 -2.63
CA LEU A 39 -8.25 -3.29 -2.21
C LEU A 39 -8.33 -4.24 -3.41
N ARG A 40 -7.93 -5.50 -3.19
CA ARG A 40 -8.05 -6.60 -4.14
C ARG A 40 -9.21 -7.50 -3.72
N ASP A 41 -10.41 -7.02 -3.99
CA ASP A 41 -11.67 -7.74 -3.72
C ASP A 41 -11.86 -8.96 -4.64
N GLU A 42 -11.32 -8.93 -5.85
CA GLU A 42 -11.46 -9.97 -6.87
C GLU A 42 -10.78 -11.32 -6.52
N ALA A 43 -9.85 -11.32 -5.57
CA ALA A 43 -9.11 -12.51 -5.17
C ALA A 43 -8.62 -12.33 -3.72
N GLU A 44 -9.37 -12.94 -2.80
CA GLU A 44 -9.06 -13.16 -1.38
C GLU A 44 -8.40 -11.96 -0.66
N GLY A 45 -9.20 -10.93 -0.36
CA GLY A 45 -8.98 -10.02 0.78
C GLY A 45 -7.69 -9.18 0.80
N GLY A 46 -6.87 -9.24 -0.24
CA GLY A 46 -5.54 -8.66 -0.24
C GLY A 46 -5.51 -7.16 -0.53
N LEU A 47 -4.42 -6.52 -0.14
CA LEU A 47 -4.06 -5.17 -0.54
C LEU A 47 -2.98 -5.25 -1.63
N VAL A 48 -3.18 -4.54 -2.74
CA VAL A 48 -2.10 -4.26 -3.69
C VAL A 48 -1.44 -2.97 -3.24
N LEU A 49 -0.12 -2.98 -3.02
CA LEU A 49 0.62 -1.81 -2.54
C LEU A 49 1.85 -1.55 -3.42
N LEU A 50 2.06 -0.28 -3.79
CA LEU A 50 3.29 0.18 -4.43
C LEU A 50 4.46 -0.04 -3.48
N CYS A 51 5.47 -0.79 -3.92
CA CYS A 51 6.62 -1.14 -3.10
C CYS A 51 7.89 -1.03 -3.95
N GLU A 52 8.96 -0.52 -3.35
CA GLU A 52 10.25 -0.40 -4.03
C GLU A 52 10.78 -1.82 -4.37
N PRO A 53 11.37 -2.05 -5.55
CA PRO A 53 11.78 -3.40 -5.96
C PRO A 53 12.64 -4.18 -4.95
N THR A 54 13.62 -3.53 -4.31
CA THR A 54 14.48 -4.19 -3.31
C THR A 54 13.75 -4.48 -2.01
N GLU A 55 12.85 -3.59 -1.58
CA GLU A 55 11.95 -3.83 -0.43
C GLU A 55 10.98 -4.98 -0.72
N LYS A 56 10.40 -5.03 -1.92
CA LYS A 56 9.53 -6.12 -2.37
C LYS A 56 10.27 -7.46 -2.33
N GLU A 57 11.49 -7.52 -2.87
CA GLU A 57 12.32 -8.72 -2.84
C GLU A 57 12.63 -9.16 -1.40
N ALA A 58 12.95 -8.22 -0.51
CA ALA A 58 13.22 -8.51 0.90
C ALA A 58 11.98 -9.05 1.64
N LEU A 59 10.80 -8.44 1.42
CA LEU A 59 9.54 -8.91 2.01
C LEU A 59 9.20 -10.32 1.53
N LEU A 60 9.35 -10.61 0.23
CA LEU A 60 9.11 -11.95 -0.30
C LEU A 60 10.13 -12.97 0.22
N ALA A 61 11.39 -12.58 0.37
CA ALA A 61 12.45 -13.44 0.91
C ALA A 61 12.32 -13.70 2.41
N SER A 62 11.57 -12.87 3.15
CA SER A 62 11.38 -13.01 4.60
C SER A 62 10.64 -14.31 4.98
N GLY A 63 9.84 -14.85 4.07
CA GLY A 63 8.98 -16.01 4.32
C GLY A 63 7.74 -15.70 5.17
N ASP A 64 7.48 -14.43 5.48
CA ASP A 64 6.27 -14.00 6.17
C ASP A 64 5.04 -14.21 5.26
N PRO A 65 4.03 -14.98 5.70
CA PRO A 65 2.85 -15.30 4.89
C PRO A 65 1.99 -14.08 4.57
N ALA A 66 2.14 -12.96 5.29
CA ALA A 66 1.42 -11.73 4.98
C ALA A 66 1.83 -11.11 3.64
N PHE A 67 3.00 -11.45 3.09
CA PHE A 67 3.55 -10.84 1.88
C PHE A 67 3.71 -11.87 0.76
N TYR A 68 3.14 -11.56 -0.41
CA TYR A 68 3.22 -12.45 -1.56
C TYR A 68 3.18 -11.70 -2.88
N THR A 69 3.42 -12.43 -3.97
CA THR A 69 3.26 -11.96 -5.35
C THR A 69 2.60 -13.06 -6.17
N THR A 70 2.10 -12.69 -7.34
CA THR A 70 1.63 -13.66 -8.35
C THR A 70 2.30 -13.35 -9.67
N PRO A 71 2.32 -14.28 -10.65
CA PRO A 71 2.93 -14.03 -11.95
C PRO A 71 2.46 -12.75 -12.66
N HIS A 72 1.24 -12.28 -12.35
CA HIS A 72 0.71 -11.03 -12.88
C HIS A 72 1.47 -9.79 -12.42
N TYR A 73 2.11 -9.83 -11.25
CA TYR A 73 2.85 -8.71 -10.65
C TYR A 73 4.37 -8.87 -10.75
N ASP A 74 4.85 -9.88 -11.48
CA ASP A 74 6.27 -10.06 -11.74
C ASP A 74 6.81 -8.92 -12.60
N GLY A 75 7.95 -8.35 -12.21
CA GLY A 75 8.55 -7.19 -12.87
C GLY A 75 7.84 -5.84 -12.58
N TYR A 76 6.76 -5.83 -11.81
CA TYR A 76 6.08 -4.62 -11.38
C TYR A 76 6.39 -4.25 -9.92
N PRO A 77 6.43 -2.94 -9.58
CA PRO A 77 6.71 -2.45 -8.23
C PRO A 77 5.46 -2.53 -7.33
N TYR A 78 4.76 -3.66 -7.35
CA TYR A 78 3.60 -3.90 -6.49
C TYR A 78 3.76 -5.21 -5.74
N ILE A 79 3.49 -5.16 -4.45
CA ILE A 79 3.41 -6.33 -3.58
C ILE A 79 1.96 -6.58 -3.19
N LEU A 80 1.62 -7.85 -2.96
CA LEU A 80 0.33 -8.24 -2.41
C LEU A 80 0.51 -8.48 -0.91
N ILE A 81 -0.43 -7.94 -0.13
CA ILE A 81 -0.43 -8.03 1.33
C ILE A 81 -1.74 -8.68 1.77
N ASP A 82 -1.66 -9.71 2.60
CA ASP A 82 -2.83 -10.31 3.23
C ASP A 82 -3.23 -9.52 4.48
N LEU A 83 -4.43 -8.92 4.42
CA LEU A 83 -4.96 -8.09 5.50
C LEU A 83 -5.40 -8.89 6.73
N ASP A 84 -5.61 -10.21 6.60
CA ASP A 84 -5.99 -11.06 7.73
C ASP A 84 -4.81 -11.36 8.66
N THR A 85 -3.58 -11.31 8.13
CA THR A 85 -2.36 -11.76 8.81
C THR A 85 -1.31 -10.65 9.02
N VAL A 86 -1.35 -9.57 8.25
CA VAL A 86 -0.36 -8.48 8.35
C VAL A 86 -0.37 -7.80 9.72
N ASP A 87 0.82 -7.48 10.21
CA ASP A 87 0.99 -6.64 11.39
C ASP A 87 0.58 -5.18 11.10
N PRO A 88 -0.28 -4.55 11.92
CA PRO A 88 -0.73 -3.17 11.72
C PRO A 88 0.38 -2.12 11.68
N GLN A 89 1.44 -2.31 12.49
CA GLN A 89 2.55 -1.37 12.54
C GLN A 89 3.38 -1.49 11.26
N GLN A 90 3.69 -2.71 10.84
CA GLN A 90 4.39 -2.95 9.57
C GLN A 90 3.59 -2.42 8.37
N LEU A 91 2.27 -2.64 8.33
CA LEU A 91 1.43 -2.09 7.28
C LEU A 91 1.48 -0.56 7.23
N THR A 92 1.51 0.10 8.39
CA THR A 92 1.62 1.56 8.48
C THR A 92 2.94 2.05 7.89
N GLU A 93 4.05 1.38 8.19
CA GLU A 93 5.38 1.69 7.63
C GLU A 93 5.41 1.48 6.11
N LEU A 94 4.80 0.40 5.60
CA LEU A 94 4.73 0.14 4.17
C LEU A 94 3.85 1.15 3.42
N LEU A 95 2.71 1.56 4.00
CA LEU A 95 1.89 2.64 3.46
C LEU A 95 2.69 3.95 3.40
N ASP A 96 3.58 4.18 4.38
CA ASP A 96 4.47 5.32 4.40
C ASP A 96 5.47 5.32 3.24
N SER A 97 6.20 4.21 3.10
CA SER A 97 7.15 3.98 2.01
C SER A 97 6.48 4.16 0.65
N ALA A 98 5.31 3.56 0.47
CA ALA A 98 4.52 3.67 -0.76
C ALA A 98 4.09 5.13 -1.05
N TRP A 99 3.69 5.86 -0.01
CA TRP A 99 3.38 7.28 -0.13
C TRP A 99 4.62 8.08 -0.55
N TRP A 100 5.79 7.82 0.03
CA TRP A 100 7.03 8.52 -0.32
C TRP A 100 7.44 8.32 -1.78
N LEU A 101 7.24 7.12 -2.32
CA LEU A 101 7.50 6.80 -3.72
C LEU A 101 6.54 7.53 -4.67
N ARG A 102 5.29 7.76 -4.24
CA ARG A 102 4.23 8.30 -5.11
C ARG A 102 3.97 9.80 -4.96
N ALA A 103 4.18 10.35 -3.77
CA ALA A 103 3.80 11.70 -3.41
C ALA A 103 4.56 12.77 -4.22
N PRO A 104 3.86 13.75 -4.81
CA PRO A 104 4.48 14.93 -5.41
C PRO A 104 5.40 15.67 -4.43
N ALA A 105 6.45 16.32 -4.95
CA ALA A 105 7.44 17.04 -4.14
C ALA A 105 6.80 18.07 -3.17
N LYS A 106 5.69 18.70 -3.55
CA LYS A 106 4.96 19.63 -2.68
C LYS A 106 4.44 18.96 -1.40
N LEU A 107 3.87 17.76 -1.50
CA LEU A 107 3.34 17.02 -0.35
C LEU A 107 4.47 16.44 0.51
N ARG A 108 5.54 15.94 -0.12
CA ARG A 108 6.76 15.49 0.58
C ARG A 108 7.36 16.58 1.46
N ARG A 109 7.46 17.82 0.95
CA ARG A 109 7.92 18.98 1.74
C ARG A 109 6.98 19.34 2.88
N ALA A 110 5.66 19.30 2.66
CA ALA A 110 4.68 19.60 3.70
C ALA A 110 4.82 18.64 4.90
N ARG A 111 5.15 17.37 4.63
CA ARG A 111 5.38 16.37 5.66
C ARG A 111 6.69 16.54 6.44
N GLN A 112 7.77 16.94 5.78
CA GLN A 112 9.08 17.15 6.44
C GLN A 112 9.11 18.38 7.36
N GLY A 113 8.16 19.29 7.19
CA GLY A 113 8.04 20.51 7.99
C GLY A 113 6.99 20.45 9.11
N SER A 114 6.38 19.29 9.35
CA SER A 114 5.46 19.03 10.48
C SER A 114 6.19 18.27 11.58
#